data_AF-A0A2G1XX52-F1
#
_entry.id   AF-A0A2G1XX52-F1
#
_cell.length_a   1.000
_cell.length_b   1.000
_cell.length_c   1.000
_cell.angle_alpha   90.00
_cell.angle_beta   90.00
_cell.angle_gamma   90.00
#
_symmetry.space_group_name_H-M   'P 1'
#
loop_
_entity.id
_entity.type
_entity.pdbx_description
1 polymer ?
#
loop_
_entity_poly.entity_id
_entity_poly.type
_entity_poly.pdbx_seq_one_letter_code
_entity_poly.pdbx_strand_id
1 'polypeptide(L)'
;MPNLNQLLKFEYEIEYNSEYNLPVKKNFSNPKLYTAGGDLNKRWYVYFSYRNPTTGRLKRVTPFYGEAHKYKTKEDRLYVLSAYRKKMLELLKKGYNPFENNTELYQKHKEFENTEETTTQISEPQKEPQKIIVEDGYSIATNQKTIKEAFDFALIIKKKIVGTRTYSGYASKAKALQVFIKKKYPKVTHINQLSKNIVVQFLNDV
;
A
#
# COMPACT_ATOMS: atom_id res chain seq x y z
N MET A 1 36.87 0.07 14.66
CA MET A 1 35.93 -0.89 15.27
C MET A 1 35.45 -0.30 16.59
N PRO A 2 34.14 -0.28 16.88
CA PRO A 2 33.66 0.22 18.17
C PRO A 2 34.19 -0.64 19.31
N ASN A 3 34.59 -0.02 20.43
CA ASN A 3 35.07 -0.76 21.60
C ASN A 3 33.89 -1.33 22.41
N LEU A 4 34.17 -2.29 23.31
CA LEU A 4 33.14 -2.96 24.12
C LEU A 4 32.24 -1.98 24.89
N ASN A 5 32.78 -0.92 25.48
CA ASN A 5 32.01 0.09 26.21
C ASN A 5 31.10 0.91 25.28
N GLN A 6 31.50 1.14 24.03
CA GLN A 6 30.65 1.82 23.03
C GLN A 6 29.48 0.93 22.61
N LEU A 7 29.72 -0.38 22.46
CA LEU A 7 28.67 -1.38 22.21
C LEU A 7 27.70 -1.47 23.39
N LEU A 8 28.22 -1.55 24.61
CA LEU A 8 27.41 -1.67 25.82
C LEU A 8 26.55 -0.42 26.06
N LYS A 9 27.09 0.77 25.80
CA LYS A 9 26.33 2.02 25.88
C LYS A 9 25.25 2.11 24.81
N PHE A 10 25.54 1.65 23.59
CA PHE A 10 24.57 1.61 22.49
C PHE A 10 23.44 0.61 22.75
N GLU A 11 23.75 -0.59 23.24
CA GLU A 11 22.77 -1.60 23.65
C GLU A 11 21.91 -1.10 24.81
N TYR A 12 22.53 -0.48 25.82
CA TYR A 12 21.83 0.14 26.94
C TYR A 12 20.87 1.27 26.49
N GLU A 13 21.32 2.16 25.59
CA GLU A 13 20.47 3.21 25.03
C GLU A 13 19.32 2.65 24.19
N ILE A 14 19.53 1.55 23.46
CA ILE A 14 18.47 0.86 22.70
C ILE A 14 17.46 0.21 23.64
N GLU A 15 17.92 -0.50 24.67
CA GLU A 15 17.07 -1.20 25.64
C GLU A 15 16.25 -0.20 26.45
N TYR A 16 16.89 0.86 26.94
CA TYR A 16 16.21 1.99 27.60
C TYR A 16 15.17 2.65 26.68
N ASN A 17 15.53 2.99 25.44
CA ASN A 17 14.57 3.56 24.50
C ASN A 17 13.44 2.58 24.15
N SER A 18 13.69 1.27 24.12
CA SER A 18 12.69 0.24 23.84
C SER A 18 11.71 0.04 25.00
N GLU A 19 12.20 -0.04 26.23
CA GLU A 19 11.40 -0.24 27.44
C GLU A 19 10.51 0.96 27.77
N TYR A 20 11.00 2.18 27.53
CA TYR A 20 10.26 3.42 27.80
C TYR A 20 9.48 3.97 26.60
N ASN A 21 9.46 3.26 25.47
CA ASN A 21 8.59 3.59 24.34
C ASN A 21 7.13 3.18 24.67
N LEU A 22 6.48 4.00 25.51
CA LEU A 22 5.02 4.02 25.65
C LEU A 22 4.40 3.94 24.25
N PRO A 23 3.48 3.00 23.97
CA PRO A 23 2.96 2.80 22.63
C PRO A 23 2.36 4.12 22.15
N VAL A 24 3.02 4.73 21.15
CA VAL A 24 2.62 6.02 20.60
C VAL A 24 1.14 5.92 20.26
N LYS A 25 0.33 6.69 20.99
CA LYS A 25 -1.13 6.59 20.93
C LYS A 25 -1.55 6.94 19.50
N LYS A 26 -2.10 5.95 18.79
CA LYS A 26 -2.58 6.15 17.42
C LYS A 26 -3.61 7.28 17.37
N ASN A 27 -3.49 8.15 16.37
CA ASN A 27 -4.39 9.27 16.14
C ASN A 27 -5.69 8.85 15.48
N PHE A 28 -5.71 7.73 14.75
CA PHE A 28 -6.92 7.24 14.09
C PHE A 28 -7.00 5.72 14.11
N SER A 29 -8.22 5.20 13.97
CA SER A 29 -8.47 3.79 13.69
C SER A 29 -8.47 3.55 12.19
N ASN A 30 -8.03 2.38 11.73
CA ASN A 30 -8.15 2.01 10.32
C ASN A 30 -9.60 2.12 9.81
N PRO A 31 -9.86 2.81 8.68
CA PRO A 31 -11.20 2.88 8.11
C PRO A 31 -11.78 1.51 7.80
N LYS A 32 -13.07 1.36 8.10
CA LYS A 32 -13.85 0.13 7.94
C LYS A 32 -15.10 0.38 7.10
N LEU A 33 -15.62 -0.68 6.49
CA LEU A 33 -16.84 -0.64 5.70
C LEU A 33 -18.00 -1.17 6.53
N TYR A 34 -19.11 -0.45 6.50
CA TYR A 34 -20.40 -0.95 6.91
C TYR A 34 -21.21 -1.28 5.66
N THR A 35 -21.52 -2.56 5.48
CA THR A 35 -22.22 -3.08 4.29
C THR A 35 -23.63 -3.59 4.60
N ALA A 36 -24.14 -3.38 5.82
CA ALA A 36 -25.47 -3.80 6.24
C ALA A 36 -25.82 -5.28 5.91
N GLY A 37 -24.83 -6.19 5.91
CA GLY A 37 -25.02 -7.59 5.53
C GLY A 37 -25.23 -7.83 4.03
N GLY A 38 -24.87 -6.88 3.18
CA GLY A 38 -25.10 -6.95 1.74
C GLY A 38 -26.50 -6.48 1.32
N ASP A 39 -27.26 -5.84 2.21
CA ASP A 39 -28.58 -5.31 1.92
C ASP A 39 -28.49 -3.98 1.16
N LEU A 40 -28.96 -3.96 -0.09
CA LEU A 40 -28.87 -2.80 -0.97
C LEU A 40 -29.87 -1.69 -0.64
N ASN A 41 -30.92 -2.00 0.12
CA ASN A 41 -31.91 -1.01 0.58
C ASN A 41 -31.39 -0.17 1.74
N LYS A 42 -30.34 -0.66 2.42
CA LYS A 42 -29.68 0.05 3.52
C LYS A 42 -28.50 0.86 3.01
N ARG A 43 -28.20 1.95 3.72
CA ARG A 43 -27.03 2.79 3.43
C ARG A 43 -25.75 2.07 3.83
N TRP A 44 -24.80 2.03 2.91
CA TRP A 44 -23.44 1.56 3.17
C TRP A 44 -22.52 2.76 3.29
N TYR A 45 -21.50 2.65 4.14
CA TYR A 45 -20.62 3.78 4.40
C TYR A 45 -19.25 3.33 4.92
N VAL A 46 -18.28 4.22 4.77
CA VAL A 46 -16.97 4.12 5.42
C VAL A 46 -17.04 4.81 6.77
N TYR A 47 -16.49 4.17 7.81
CA TYR A 47 -16.40 4.77 9.13
C TYR A 47 -15.02 4.53 9.76
N PHE A 48 -14.62 5.48 10.59
CA PHE A 48 -13.42 5.41 11.42
C PHE A 48 -13.58 6.33 12.63
N SER A 49 -12.68 6.17 13.60
CA SER A 49 -12.52 7.05 14.73
C SER A 49 -11.22 7.84 14.59
N TYR A 50 -11.25 9.10 15.01
CA TYR A 50 -10.10 9.98 15.05
C TYR A 50 -9.98 10.59 16.45
N ARG A 51 -8.75 10.78 16.91
CA ARG A 51 -8.45 11.34 18.23
C ARG A 51 -8.71 12.84 18.15
N ASN A 52 -9.73 13.27 18.86
CA ASN A 52 -10.09 14.69 18.86
C ASN A 52 -8.94 15.49 19.52
N PRO A 53 -8.39 16.53 18.87
CA PRO A 53 -7.29 17.33 19.40
C PRO A 53 -7.65 18.03 20.72
N THR A 54 -8.91 18.43 20.92
CA THR A 54 -9.31 19.16 22.13
C THR A 54 -9.54 18.26 23.34
N THR A 55 -10.08 17.04 23.13
CA THR A 55 -10.42 16.13 24.24
C THR A 55 -9.42 14.98 24.41
N GLY A 56 -8.52 14.79 23.45
CA GLY A 56 -7.53 13.70 23.43
C GLY A 56 -8.14 12.30 23.30
N ARG A 57 -9.46 12.14 23.15
CA ARG A 57 -10.16 10.85 23.07
C ARG A 57 -10.47 10.48 21.61
N LEU A 58 -10.46 9.17 21.31
CA LEU A 58 -10.91 8.66 20.01
C LEU A 58 -12.43 8.82 19.90
N LYS A 59 -12.88 9.64 18.97
CA LYS A 59 -14.30 9.86 18.66
C LYS A 59 -14.61 9.32 17.27
N ARG A 60 -15.76 8.66 17.12
CA ARG A 60 -16.29 8.24 15.81
C ARG A 60 -16.55 9.49 14.97
N VAL A 61 -15.92 9.57 13.80
CA VAL A 61 -16.13 10.64 12.83
C VAL A 61 -17.44 10.38 12.09
N THR A 62 -18.07 11.43 11.56
CA THR A 62 -19.26 11.32 10.71
C THR A 62 -19.01 10.31 9.58
N PRO A 63 -19.90 9.31 9.40
CA PRO A 63 -19.72 8.31 8.36
C PRO A 63 -19.71 8.93 6.97
N PHE A 64 -18.85 8.42 6.10
CA PHE A 64 -18.78 8.84 4.71
C PHE A 64 -19.56 7.88 3.81
N TYR A 65 -20.64 8.39 3.23
CA TYR A 65 -21.53 7.60 2.35
C TYR A 65 -21.03 7.57 0.90
N GLY A 66 -20.43 8.67 0.43
CA GLY A 66 -20.03 8.83 -0.97
C GLY A 66 -21.18 8.57 -1.96
N GLU A 67 -20.81 8.13 -3.17
CA GLU A 67 -21.79 7.86 -4.24
C GLU A 67 -22.24 6.39 -4.32
N ALA A 68 -21.99 5.62 -3.27
CA ALA A 68 -22.23 4.17 -3.23
C ALA A 68 -23.69 3.78 -3.57
N HIS A 69 -24.66 4.66 -3.27
CA HIS A 69 -26.08 4.44 -3.54
C HIS A 69 -26.45 4.39 -5.03
N LYS A 70 -25.65 5.03 -5.91
CA LYS A 70 -25.89 5.04 -7.36
C LYS A 70 -25.73 3.63 -7.98
N TYR A 71 -24.95 2.77 -7.33
CA TYR A 71 -24.65 1.43 -7.79
C TYR A 71 -25.68 0.43 -7.27
N LYS A 72 -26.20 -0.39 -8.19
CA LYS A 72 -27.27 -1.36 -7.94
C LYS A 72 -26.76 -2.75 -7.57
N THR A 73 -25.53 -3.11 -7.92
CA THR A 73 -24.95 -4.41 -7.56
C THR A 73 -24.16 -4.32 -6.25
N LYS A 74 -24.03 -5.45 -5.55
CA LYS A 74 -23.26 -5.53 -4.30
C LYS A 74 -21.77 -5.38 -4.60
N GLU A 75 -21.30 -5.97 -5.69
CA GLU A 75 -19.91 -5.91 -6.12
C GLU A 75 -19.48 -4.47 -6.44
N ASP A 76 -20.26 -3.74 -7.25
CA ASP A 76 -19.91 -2.38 -7.64
C ASP A 76 -19.93 -1.43 -6.44
N ARG A 77 -20.96 -1.55 -5.59
CA ARG A 77 -21.05 -0.76 -4.36
C ARG A 77 -19.85 -1.03 -3.43
N LEU A 78 -19.43 -2.28 -3.32
CA LEU A 78 -18.26 -2.66 -2.51
C LEU A 78 -16.95 -2.17 -3.13
N TYR A 79 -16.81 -2.21 -4.46
CA TYR A 79 -15.65 -1.72 -5.19
C TYR A 79 -15.42 -0.23 -4.92
N VAL A 80 -16.48 0.57 -5.08
CA VAL A 80 -16.46 2.03 -4.85
C VAL A 80 -16.14 2.37 -3.40
N LEU A 81 -16.80 1.72 -2.45
CA LEU A 81 -16.51 1.92 -1.03
C LEU A 81 -15.09 1.49 -0.64
N SER A 82 -14.57 0.43 -1.27
CA SER A 82 -13.19 -0.01 -1.06
C SER A 82 -12.18 1.01 -1.56
N ALA A 83 -12.46 1.67 -2.69
CA ALA A 83 -11.65 2.77 -3.20
C ALA A 83 -11.64 3.95 -2.21
N TYR A 84 -12.81 4.37 -1.71
CA TYR A 84 -12.91 5.41 -0.69
C TYR A 84 -12.17 5.05 0.60
N ARG A 85 -12.32 3.81 1.09
CA ARG A 85 -11.61 3.31 2.28
C ARG A 85 -10.10 3.43 2.11
N LYS A 86 -9.57 3.05 0.95
CA LYS A 86 -8.13 3.12 0.64
C LYS A 86 -7.66 4.56 0.61
N LYS A 87 -8.39 5.45 -0.07
CA LYS A 87 -8.06 6.87 -0.15
C LYS A 87 -8.15 7.59 1.19
N MET A 88 -9.16 7.31 2.01
CA MET A 88 -9.24 7.82 3.38
C MET A 88 -8.02 7.39 4.21
N LEU A 89 -7.61 6.13 4.12
CA LEU A 89 -6.42 5.66 4.84
C LEU A 89 -5.15 6.39 4.37
N GLU A 90 -5.03 6.66 3.07
CA GLU A 90 -3.92 7.42 2.49
C GLU A 90 -3.87 8.85 3.05
N LEU A 91 -5.01 9.57 3.03
CA LEU A 91 -5.14 10.92 3.58
C LEU A 91 -4.81 10.96 5.07
N LEU A 92 -5.33 10.01 5.86
CA LEU A 92 -5.05 9.94 7.30
C LEU A 92 -3.56 9.71 7.60
N LYS A 93 -2.87 8.91 6.78
CA LYS A 93 -1.41 8.72 6.88
C LYS A 93 -0.63 9.97 6.46
N LYS A 94 -1.13 10.71 5.48
CA LYS A 94 -0.62 12.02 5.04
C LYS A 94 -0.85 13.13 6.09
N GLY A 95 -1.55 12.84 7.20
CA GLY A 95 -1.73 13.77 8.32
C GLY A 95 -3.03 14.57 8.30
N TYR A 96 -3.95 14.29 7.36
CA TYR A 96 -5.22 15.00 7.27
C TYR A 96 -6.09 14.74 8.52
N ASN A 97 -6.71 15.80 9.03
CA ASN A 97 -7.53 15.78 10.25
C ASN A 97 -9.00 16.11 9.92
N PRO A 98 -9.98 15.25 10.29
CA PRO A 98 -11.40 15.49 10.02
C PRO A 98 -12.04 16.59 10.90
N PHE A 99 -11.38 17.05 11.95
CA PHE A 99 -11.90 18.08 12.86
C PHE A 99 -11.33 19.49 12.57
N GLU A 100 -10.42 19.60 11.61
CA GLU A 100 -9.70 20.84 11.28
C GLU A 100 -9.82 21.16 9.79
N ASN A 101 -9.43 22.37 9.42
CA ASN A 101 -9.37 22.79 8.02
C ASN A 101 -8.07 22.28 7.38
N ASN A 102 -8.18 21.43 6.35
CA ASN A 102 -7.02 20.81 5.68
C ASN A 102 -6.54 21.57 4.42
N THR A 103 -6.97 22.82 4.20
CA THR A 103 -6.71 23.55 2.93
C THR A 103 -5.22 23.77 2.69
N GLU A 104 -4.47 24.21 3.71
CA GLU A 104 -3.03 24.48 3.60
C GLU A 104 -2.23 23.21 3.28
N LEU A 105 -2.56 22.11 3.98
CA LEU A 105 -1.91 20.81 3.78
C LEU A 105 -2.23 20.25 2.39
N TYR A 106 -3.45 20.50 1.89
CA TYR A 106 -3.83 20.14 0.53
C TYR A 106 -3.05 20.93 -0.53
N GLN A 107 -2.91 22.25 -0.36
CA GLN A 107 -2.13 23.09 -1.28
C GLN A 107 -0.67 22.66 -1.32
N LYS A 108 -0.05 22.45 -0.16
CA LYS A 108 1.32 21.95 -0.06
C LYS A 108 1.49 20.62 -0.81
N HIS A 109 0.61 19.65 -0.58
CA HIS A 109 0.71 18.35 -1.26
C HIS A 109 0.44 18.45 -2.77
N LYS A 110 -0.44 19.35 -3.20
CA LYS A 110 -0.71 19.60 -4.62
C LYS A 110 0.50 20.24 -5.33
N GLU A 111 1.19 21.16 -4.67
CA GLU A 111 2.42 21.78 -5.18
C GLU A 111 3.56 20.76 -5.28
N PHE A 112 3.70 19.87 -4.30
CA PHE A 112 4.66 18.76 -4.38
C PHE A 112 4.33 17.76 -5.51
N GLU A 113 3.05 17.42 -5.71
CA GLU A 113 2.63 16.56 -6.82
C GLU A 113 2.87 17.24 -8.19
N ASN A 114 2.69 18.56 -8.31
CA ASN A 114 3.00 19.31 -9.54
C ASN A 114 4.52 19.49 -9.76
N THR A 115 5.34 19.49 -8.71
CA THR A 115 6.80 19.67 -8.82
C THR A 115 7.49 18.40 -9.33
N GLU A 116 6.97 17.21 -8.98
CA GLU A 116 7.43 15.94 -9.55
C GLU A 116 7.05 15.77 -11.04
N GLU A 117 6.03 16.49 -11.52
CA GLU A 117 5.68 16.57 -12.95
C GLU A 117 6.56 17.58 -13.74
N THR A 118 7.33 18.45 -13.06
CA THR A 118 8.09 19.56 -13.69
C THR A 118 9.60 19.30 -13.85
N THR A 119 10.12 18.10 -13.51
CA THR A 119 11.54 17.75 -13.80
C THR A 119 11.74 17.16 -15.21
N THR A 120 10.69 17.14 -16.05
CA THR A 120 10.83 16.83 -17.47
C THR A 120 10.48 18.08 -18.27
N GLN A 121 11.43 18.56 -19.09
CA GLN A 121 11.44 19.80 -19.91
C GLN A 121 12.05 20.99 -19.12
N ILE A 122 13.22 21.58 -19.47
CA ILE A 122 13.74 21.99 -20.78
C ILE A 122 15.29 22.04 -20.76
N SER A 123 15.96 21.41 -21.73
CA SER A 123 16.96 22.02 -22.63
C SER A 123 17.53 20.98 -23.61
N GLU A 124 17.13 21.09 -24.88
CA GLU A 124 17.68 20.35 -26.03
C GLU A 124 18.88 21.13 -26.61
N PRO A 125 19.92 20.43 -27.11
CA PRO A 125 20.27 20.66 -28.50
C PRO A 125 20.40 19.39 -29.34
N GLN A 126 19.85 19.53 -30.55
CA GLN A 126 19.59 18.65 -31.68
C GLN A 126 20.81 17.92 -32.29
N LYS A 127 20.62 16.63 -32.70
CA LYS A 127 20.93 16.06 -34.05
C LYS A 127 20.55 14.56 -34.19
N GLU A 128 19.42 14.32 -34.90
CA GLU A 128 19.10 13.31 -35.96
C GLU A 128 19.48 11.79 -35.87
N PRO A 129 18.74 10.86 -36.56
CA PRO A 129 17.31 10.54 -36.47
C PRO A 129 16.98 9.01 -36.50
N GLN A 130 15.68 8.67 -36.34
CA GLN A 130 14.96 7.42 -36.73
C GLN A 130 15.00 6.25 -35.70
N LYS A 131 13.89 5.60 -35.29
CA LYS A 131 12.50 5.50 -35.82
C LYS A 131 11.56 5.10 -34.65
N ILE A 132 10.41 5.77 -34.53
CA ILE A 132 9.37 5.52 -33.53
C ILE A 132 8.28 4.62 -34.15
N ILE A 133 7.84 3.59 -33.41
CA ILE A 133 6.45 3.10 -33.46
C ILE A 133 5.97 2.98 -32.01
N VAL A 134 4.88 3.69 -31.73
CA VAL A 134 4.23 3.86 -30.42
C VAL A 134 3.22 2.72 -30.21
N GLU A 135 3.17 2.14 -29.00
CA GLU A 135 1.92 1.82 -28.31
C GLU A 135 2.16 1.56 -26.80
N ASP A 136 1.43 2.32 -25.98
CA ASP A 136 1.07 2.19 -24.56
C ASP A 136 2.09 1.75 -23.48
N GLY A 137 2.29 2.64 -22.49
CA GLY A 137 2.50 2.24 -21.08
C GLY A 137 3.69 2.86 -20.33
N TYR A 138 3.38 3.76 -19.40
CA TYR A 138 4.14 4.20 -18.21
C TYR A 138 5.59 3.68 -18.03
N SER A 139 6.55 4.60 -18.13
CA SER A 139 7.88 4.44 -17.52
C SER A 139 7.80 4.76 -16.03
N ILE A 140 8.03 3.75 -15.18
CA ILE A 140 8.42 3.96 -13.77
C ILE A 140 9.67 3.15 -13.55
N ALA A 141 10.73 3.83 -13.10
CA ALA A 141 12.08 3.32 -12.84
C ALA A 141 12.08 1.85 -12.37
N THR A 142 12.51 0.95 -13.26
CA THR A 142 12.54 -0.48 -12.98
C THR A 142 13.72 -0.82 -12.07
N ASN A 143 13.47 -0.92 -10.76
CA ASN A 143 14.14 -1.93 -9.97
C ASN A 143 13.60 -3.30 -10.43
N GLN A 144 14.20 -3.80 -11.51
CA GLN A 144 13.78 -4.91 -12.35
C GLN A 144 14.00 -6.26 -11.64
N LYS A 145 13.48 -6.43 -10.42
CA LYS A 145 13.60 -7.71 -9.71
C LYS A 145 12.85 -8.80 -10.46
N THR A 146 13.52 -9.92 -10.66
CA THR A 146 12.89 -11.12 -11.21
C THR A 146 11.80 -11.61 -10.25
N ILE A 147 10.86 -12.41 -10.77
CA ILE A 147 9.80 -13.01 -9.94
C ILE A 147 10.42 -13.79 -8.78
N LYS A 148 11.48 -14.57 -9.06
CA LYS A 148 12.19 -15.35 -8.05
C LYS A 148 12.76 -14.45 -6.94
N GLU A 149 13.53 -13.42 -7.31
CA GLU A 149 14.14 -12.51 -6.34
C GLU A 149 13.10 -11.77 -5.49
N ALA A 150 11.97 -11.38 -6.09
CA ALA A 150 10.89 -10.71 -5.39
C ALA A 150 10.26 -11.63 -4.33
N PHE A 151 9.98 -12.89 -4.68
CA PHE A 151 9.42 -13.88 -3.75
C PHE A 151 10.43 -14.29 -2.67
N ASP A 152 11.71 -14.47 -3.01
CA ASP A 152 12.75 -14.80 -2.05
C ASP A 152 12.93 -13.67 -1.02
N PHE A 153 12.93 -12.41 -1.48
CA PHE A 153 12.96 -11.24 -0.59
C PHE A 153 11.75 -11.20 0.35
N ALA A 154 10.55 -11.47 -0.17
CA ALA A 154 9.33 -11.52 0.65
C ALA A 154 9.40 -12.64 1.71
N LEU A 155 9.95 -13.81 1.36
CA LEU A 155 10.14 -14.93 2.29
C LEU A 155 11.15 -14.59 3.38
N ILE A 156 12.26 -13.91 3.06
CA ILE A 156 13.26 -13.46 4.04
C ILE A 156 12.61 -12.55 5.09
N ILE A 157 11.79 -11.58 4.66
CA ILE A 157 11.05 -10.70 5.57
C ILE A 157 10.12 -11.53 6.46
N LYS A 158 9.35 -12.46 5.87
CA LYS A 158 8.39 -13.26 6.63
C LYS A 158 9.05 -14.23 7.60
N LYS A 159 10.23 -14.78 7.30
CA LYS A 159 10.98 -15.67 8.19
C LYS A 159 11.24 -15.05 9.57
N LYS A 160 11.43 -13.72 9.62
CA LYS A 160 11.65 -12.98 10.89
C LYS A 160 10.36 -12.69 11.67
N ILE A 161 9.19 -12.88 11.05
CA ILE A 161 7.89 -12.44 11.59
C ILE A 161 6.99 -13.62 11.95
N VAL A 162 7.08 -14.74 11.23
CA VAL A 162 6.18 -15.88 11.40
C VAL A 162 6.92 -17.13 11.88
N GLY A 163 6.19 -18.01 12.58
CA GLY A 163 6.72 -19.29 13.03
C GLY A 163 7.10 -20.23 11.89
N THR A 164 7.92 -21.24 12.19
CA THR A 164 8.52 -22.19 11.23
C THR A 164 7.49 -22.89 10.34
N ARG A 165 6.37 -23.37 10.91
CA ARG A 165 5.30 -24.04 10.17
C ARG A 165 4.61 -23.10 9.17
N THR A 166 4.33 -21.87 9.58
CA THR A 166 3.72 -20.84 8.72
C THR A 166 4.68 -20.42 7.60
N TYR A 167 5.95 -20.24 7.94
CA TYR A 167 7.00 -19.94 6.95
C TYR A 167 7.10 -21.03 5.89
N SER A 168 7.12 -22.30 6.30
CA SER A 168 7.13 -23.45 5.38
C SER A 168 5.91 -23.43 4.43
N GLY A 169 4.73 -23.10 4.95
CA GLY A 169 3.52 -22.92 4.14
C GLY A 169 3.66 -21.81 3.10
N TYR A 170 4.23 -20.66 3.45
CA TYR A 170 4.47 -19.57 2.50
C TYR A 170 5.51 -19.94 1.44
N ALA A 171 6.62 -20.56 1.84
CA ALA A 171 7.67 -20.99 0.94
C ALA A 171 7.15 -22.00 -0.09
N SER A 172 6.33 -22.97 0.35
CA SER A 172 5.71 -23.95 -0.53
C SER A 172 4.79 -23.29 -1.57
N LYS A 173 3.90 -22.39 -1.14
CA LYS A 173 2.98 -21.68 -2.05
C LYS A 173 3.71 -20.76 -3.04
N ALA A 174 4.73 -20.03 -2.58
CA ALA A 174 5.54 -19.17 -3.44
C ALA A 174 6.27 -20.00 -4.50
N LYS A 175 6.81 -21.16 -4.14
CA LYS A 175 7.47 -22.09 -5.07
C LYS A 175 6.46 -22.66 -6.08
N ALA A 176 5.28 -23.06 -5.64
CA ALA A 176 4.23 -23.57 -6.53
C ALA A 176 3.85 -22.54 -7.61
N LEU A 177 3.66 -21.27 -7.23
CA LEU A 177 3.39 -20.19 -8.18
C LEU A 177 4.54 -19.96 -9.15
N GLN A 178 5.79 -19.93 -8.67
CA GLN A 178 6.97 -19.77 -9.54
C GLN A 178 7.08 -20.90 -10.58
N VAL A 179 6.81 -22.14 -10.18
CA VAL A 179 6.81 -23.30 -11.08
C VAL A 179 5.69 -23.18 -12.12
N PHE A 180 4.49 -22.79 -11.70
CA PHE A 180 3.35 -22.56 -12.59
C PHE A 180 3.66 -21.52 -13.67
N ILE A 181 4.22 -20.36 -13.26
CA ILE A 181 4.59 -19.29 -14.18
C ILE A 181 5.66 -19.77 -15.16
N LYS A 182 6.71 -20.45 -14.69
CA LYS A 182 7.76 -20.98 -15.58
C LYS A 182 7.20 -21.97 -16.62
N LYS A 183 6.17 -22.74 -16.24
CA LYS A 183 5.55 -23.75 -17.12
C LYS A 183 4.58 -23.15 -18.14
N LYS A 184 3.63 -22.31 -17.71
CA LYS A 184 2.56 -21.78 -18.59
C LYS A 184 2.90 -20.43 -19.21
N TYR A 185 3.82 -19.67 -18.62
CA TYR A 185 4.14 -18.28 -18.95
C TYR A 185 5.66 -18.02 -19.01
N PRO A 186 6.41 -18.71 -19.89
CA PRO A 186 7.88 -18.60 -19.93
C PRO A 186 8.39 -17.20 -20.29
N LYS A 187 7.56 -16.36 -20.93
CA LYS A 187 7.87 -14.97 -21.26
C LYS A 187 7.77 -14.02 -20.07
N VAL A 188 7.18 -14.45 -18.95
CA VAL A 188 6.96 -13.65 -17.75
C VAL A 188 8.10 -13.93 -16.77
N THR A 189 9.11 -13.08 -16.77
CA THR A 189 10.35 -13.24 -15.99
C THR A 189 10.44 -12.26 -14.82
N HIS A 190 9.86 -11.07 -14.99
CA HIS A 190 9.94 -9.97 -14.03
C HIS A 190 8.64 -9.81 -13.25
N ILE A 191 8.75 -9.32 -12.00
CA ILE A 191 7.58 -9.20 -11.11
C ILE A 191 6.51 -8.25 -11.63
N ASN A 192 6.91 -7.21 -12.38
CA ASN A 192 6.00 -6.26 -13.03
C ASN A 192 5.14 -6.88 -14.15
N GLN A 193 5.57 -8.00 -14.73
CA GLN A 193 4.83 -8.72 -15.76
C GLN A 193 3.76 -9.65 -15.17
N LEU A 194 3.76 -9.87 -13.85
CA LEU A 194 2.79 -10.74 -13.18
C LEU A 194 1.41 -10.07 -13.11
N SER A 195 0.52 -10.41 -14.04
CA SER A 195 -0.83 -9.87 -14.09
C SER A 195 -1.82 -10.62 -13.18
N LYS A 196 -2.93 -9.96 -12.83
CA LYS A 196 -4.03 -10.57 -12.07
C LYS A 196 -4.58 -11.83 -12.73
N ASN A 197 -4.67 -11.84 -14.07
CA ASN A 197 -5.19 -12.99 -14.82
C ASN A 197 -4.32 -14.24 -14.58
N ILE A 198 -3.00 -14.10 -14.65
CA ILE A 198 -2.05 -15.21 -14.39
C ILE A 198 -2.24 -15.77 -12.97
N VAL A 199 -2.42 -14.89 -11.97
CA VAL A 199 -2.66 -15.30 -10.58
C VAL A 199 -3.98 -16.04 -10.43
N VAL A 200 -5.07 -15.55 -11.03
CA VAL A 200 -6.37 -16.21 -10.98
C VAL A 200 -6.30 -17.59 -11.65
N GLN A 201 -5.62 -17.71 -12.78
CA GLN A 201 -5.44 -19.00 -13.44
C GLN A 201 -4.63 -19.98 -12.60
N PHE A 202 -3.61 -19.52 -11.89
CA PHE A 202 -2.89 -20.35 -10.93
C PHE A 202 -3.81 -20.86 -9.82
N LEU A 203 -4.65 -19.99 -9.25
CA LEU A 203 -5.59 -20.36 -8.18
C LEU A 203 -6.66 -21.35 -8.64
N ASN A 204 -6.98 -21.39 -9.93
CA ASN A 204 -7.91 -22.37 -10.50
C ASN A 204 -7.21 -23.69 -10.89
N ASP A 205 -5.88 -23.73 -10.96
CA ASP A 205 -5.08 -24.91 -11.30
C ASP A 205 -4.63 -25.72 -10.07
N VAL A 206 -4.82 -25.15 -8.86
CA VAL A 206 -4.36 -25.69 -7.56
C VAL A 206 -5.51 -26.20 -6.71
#